data_AF-A0A7V7RJY9-F1
#
_entry.id   AF-A0A7V7RJY9-F1
#
_cell.length_a   1.000
_cell.length_b   1.000
_cell.length_c   1.000
_cell.angle_alpha   90.00
_cell.angle_beta   90.00
_cell.angle_gamma   90.00
#
_symmetry.space_group_name_H-M   'P 1'
#
loop_
_entity.id
_entity.type
_entity.pdbx_description
1 polymer ?
#
loop_
_entity_poly.entity_id
_entity_poly.type
_entity_poly.pdbx_seq_one_letter_code
_entity_poly.pdbx_strand_id
1 'polypeptide(L)'
;MDFVILSFSFIVSTIVSVLILKNTKSKWKSRLSAFIINTFILATSTWLLYITDEEAKMFGYVHVVLVVAIPIISWINFIILEVSKYKKWIA
;
A
#
# COMPACT_ATOMS: atom_id res chain seq x y z
N MET A 1 -1.97 14.00 9.15
CA MET A 1 -2.90 13.15 8.37
C MET A 1 -2.20 11.96 7.72
N ASP A 2 -0.92 12.11 7.37
CA ASP A 2 -0.11 11.11 6.67
C ASP A 2 -0.14 9.74 7.36
N PHE A 3 0.04 9.68 8.69
CA PHE A 3 -0.04 8.41 9.43
C PHE A 3 -1.37 7.65 9.24
N VAL A 4 -2.50 8.37 9.20
CA VAL A 4 -3.82 7.77 8.98
C VAL A 4 -3.92 7.21 7.56
N ILE A 5 -3.45 7.98 6.57
CA ILE A 5 -3.42 7.58 5.15
C ILE A 5 -2.52 6.35 4.95
N LEU A 6 -1.34 6.35 5.57
CA LEU A 6 -0.40 5.22 5.53
C LEU A 6 -1.00 3.96 6.14
N SER A 7 -1.61 4.09 7.33
CA SER A 7 -2.26 2.98 8.02
C SER A 7 -3.41 2.41 7.19
N PHE A 8 -4.25 3.28 6.63
CA PHE A 8 -5.35 2.89 5.75
C PHE A 8 -4.84 2.16 4.48
N SER A 9 -3.85 2.73 3.80
CA SER A 9 -3.23 2.14 2.61
C SER A 9 -2.66 0.75 2.90
N PHE A 10 -1.95 0.61 4.03
CA PHE A 10 -1.39 -0.67 4.45
C PHE A 10 -2.48 -1.71 4.73
N ILE A 11 -3.51 -1.37 5.51
CA ILE A 11 -4.60 -2.29 5.85
C ILE A 11 -5.33 -2.75 4.58
N VAL A 12 -5.74 -1.82 3.72
CA VAL A 12 -6.49 -2.14 2.49
C VAL A 12 -5.66 -2.99 1.53
N SER A 13 -4.41 -2.62 1.28
CA SER A 13 -3.51 -3.39 0.41
C SER A 13 -3.20 -4.79 0.97
N THR A 14 -3.06 -4.93 2.29
CA THR A 14 -2.90 -6.23 2.96
C THR A 14 -4.13 -7.11 2.76
N ILE A 15 -5.32 -6.61 3.10
CA ILE A 15 -6.58 -7.37 2.99
C ILE A 15 -6.80 -7.85 1.56
N VAL A 16 -6.70 -6.94 0.58
CA VAL A 16 -6.98 -7.29 -0.81
C VAL A 16 -5.93 -8.26 -1.37
N SER A 17 -4.65 -8.08 -1.05
CA SER A 17 -3.61 -9.00 -1.52
C SER A 17 -3.78 -10.40 -0.93
N VAL A 18 -4.15 -10.53 0.35
CA VAL A 18 -4.45 -11.82 1.00
C VAL A 18 -5.69 -12.48 0.36
N LEU A 19 -6.74 -11.71 0.06
CA LEU A 19 -7.92 -12.23 -0.65
C LEU A 19 -7.56 -12.75 -2.05
N ILE A 20 -6.73 -12.00 -2.80
CA ILE A 20 -6.25 -12.42 -4.12
C ILE A 20 -5.37 -13.67 -4.00
N LEU A 21 -4.54 -13.78 -2.97
CA LEU A 21 -3.75 -15.00 -2.73
C LEU A 21 -4.67 -16.20 -2.46
N LYS A 22 -5.72 -16.01 -1.66
CA LYS A 22 -6.71 -17.06 -1.35
C LYS A 22 -7.43 -17.55 -2.60
N ASN A 23 -7.83 -16.64 -3.48
CA ASN A 23 -8.64 -16.95 -4.67
C ASN A 23 -7.80 -17.47 -5.85
N THR A 24 -6.64 -16.85 -6.11
CA THR A 24 -5.83 -17.18 -7.29
C THR A 24 -4.72 -18.19 -7.02
N LYS A 25 -4.36 -18.41 -5.75
CA LYS A 25 -3.17 -19.17 -5.29
C LYS A 25 -1.83 -18.66 -5.86
N SER A 26 -1.83 -17.57 -6.62
CA SER A 26 -0.66 -16.99 -7.27
C SER A 26 -0.05 -15.92 -6.40
N LYS A 27 1.18 -16.18 -5.92
CA LYS A 27 1.96 -15.19 -5.15
C LYS A 27 2.23 -13.93 -5.97
N TRP A 28 2.58 -14.09 -7.24
CA TRP A 28 2.88 -12.96 -8.10
C TRP A 28 1.68 -12.02 -8.26
N LYS A 29 0.49 -12.57 -8.55
CA LYS A 29 -0.75 -11.76 -8.66
C LYS A 29 -1.07 -11.03 -7.36
N SER A 30 -0.85 -11.68 -6.22
CA SER A 30 -1.08 -11.10 -4.89
C SER A 30 -0.06 -10.00 -4.53
N ARG A 31 1.22 -10.18 -4.86
CA ARG A 31 2.24 -9.14 -4.70
C ARG A 31 1.95 -7.93 -5.60
N LEU A 32 1.62 -8.19 -6.86
CA LEU A 32 1.28 -7.14 -7.81
C LEU A 32 0.06 -6.33 -7.34
N SER A 33 -0.97 -6.99 -6.80
CA SER A 33 -2.14 -6.28 -6.28
C SER A 33 -1.82 -5.45 -5.04
N ALA A 34 -0.98 -5.93 -4.13
CA ALA A 34 -0.53 -5.15 -2.97
C ALA A 34 0.14 -3.84 -3.41
N PHE A 35 1.06 -3.93 -4.38
CA PHE A 35 1.76 -2.79 -4.96
C PHE A 35 0.83 -1.83 -5.71
N ILE A 36 -0.08 -2.35 -6.55
CA ILE A 36 -1.02 -1.49 -7.30
C ILE A 36 -1.93 -0.72 -6.34
N ILE A 37 -2.48 -1.40 -5.33
CA ILE A 37 -3.46 -0.81 -4.42
C ILE A 37 -2.81 0.25 -3.52
N ASN A 38 -1.64 -0.05 -2.93
CA ASN A 38 -0.99 0.95 -2.09
C ASN A 38 -0.50 2.15 -2.90
N THR A 39 -0.01 1.93 -4.12
CA THR A 39 0.42 3.01 -5.03
C THR A 39 -0.77 3.87 -5.40
N PHE A 40 -1.89 3.26 -5.78
CA PHE A 40 -3.10 3.99 -6.13
C PHE A 40 -3.58 4.86 -4.95
N ILE A 41 -3.74 4.28 -3.76
CA ILE A 41 -4.19 5.03 -2.58
C ILE A 41 -3.23 6.18 -2.26
N LEU A 42 -1.93 5.90 -2.17
CA LEU A 42 -0.94 6.90 -1.75
C LEU A 42 -0.72 7.99 -2.80
N ALA A 43 -0.71 7.63 -4.10
CA ALA A 43 -0.61 8.60 -5.18
C ALA A 43 -1.84 9.51 -5.23
N THR A 44 -3.05 8.95 -5.14
CA THR A 44 -4.28 9.75 -5.12
C THR A 44 -4.36 10.63 -3.88
N SER A 45 -3.99 10.13 -2.70
CA SER A 45 -3.93 10.97 -1.49
C SER A 45 -2.91 12.09 -1.60
N THR A 46 -1.70 11.80 -2.10
CA THR A 46 -0.65 12.82 -2.33
C THR A 46 -1.15 13.90 -3.29
N TRP A 47 -1.80 13.49 -4.38
CA TRP A 47 -2.39 14.40 -5.35
C TRP A 47 -3.50 15.27 -4.73
N LEU A 48 -4.43 14.68 -3.98
CA LEU A 48 -5.50 15.41 -3.32
C LEU A 48 -4.96 16.42 -2.32
N LEU A 49 -4.01 16.03 -1.48
CA LEU A 49 -3.39 16.94 -0.52
C LEU A 49 -2.67 18.09 -1.23
N TYR A 50 -1.94 17.81 -2.32
CA TYR A 50 -1.28 18.84 -3.11
C TYR A 50 -2.25 19.88 -3.68
N ILE A 51 -3.42 19.46 -4.19
CA ILE A 51 -4.37 20.42 -4.77
C ILE A 51 -5.16 21.21 -3.71
N THR A 52 -5.31 20.68 -2.50
CA THR A 52 -6.05 21.34 -1.41
C THR A 52 -5.19 22.22 -0.51
N ASP A 53 -3.88 22.00 -0.47
CA ASP A 53 -2.96 22.72 0.39
C ASP A 53 -2.25 23.83 -0.41
N GLU A 54 -2.61 25.10 -0.13
CA GLU A 54 -2.00 26.26 -0.77
C GLU A 54 -0.53 26.45 -0.37
N GLU A 55 -0.17 26.09 0.87
CA GLU A 55 1.21 26.17 1.35
C GLU A 55 2.08 25.13 0.63
N ALA A 56 1.59 23.91 0.47
CA ALA A 56 2.30 22.85 -0.28
C ALA A 56 2.57 23.25 -1.74
N LYS A 57 1.66 23.99 -2.38
CA LYS A 57 1.86 24.54 -3.73
C LYS A 57 2.93 25.62 -3.77
N MET A 58 2.98 26.49 -2.75
CA MET A 58 3.95 27.59 -2.70
C MET A 58 5.36 27.13 -2.34
N PHE A 59 5.49 26.14 -1.45
CA PHE A 59 6.79 25.66 -0.96
C PHE A 59 7.32 24.42 -1.71
N GLY A 60 6.53 23.82 -2.60
CA GLY A 60 6.91 22.62 -3.36
C GLY A 60 7.13 21.37 -2.51
N TYR A 61 6.85 21.44 -1.21
CA TYR A 61 7.04 20.35 -0.26
C TYR A 61 5.73 19.56 -0.15
N VAL A 62 5.63 18.47 -0.90
CA VAL A 62 4.39 17.68 -1.02
C VAL A 62 4.57 16.36 -0.31
N HIS A 63 3.97 16.18 0.87
CA HIS A 63 3.77 14.91 1.60
C HIS A 63 4.66 13.72 1.16
N VAL A 64 5.99 13.94 1.11
CA VAL A 64 6.92 13.05 0.38
C VAL A 64 6.97 11.68 1.03
N VAL A 65 6.66 11.66 2.34
CA VAL A 65 6.52 10.46 3.14
C VAL A 65 5.51 9.47 2.54
N LEU A 66 4.44 9.94 1.91
CA LEU A 66 3.43 9.07 1.28
C LEU A 66 4.00 8.34 0.06
N VAL A 67 4.79 9.03 -0.76
CA VAL A 67 5.42 8.45 -1.95
C VAL A 67 6.53 7.47 -1.55
N VAL A 68 7.38 7.88 -0.60
CA VAL A 68 8.48 7.03 -0.08
C VAL A 68 7.95 5.79 0.65
N ALA A 69 6.74 5.85 1.22
CA ALA A 69 6.12 4.71 1.87
C ALA A 69 5.63 3.63 0.90
N ILE A 70 5.43 3.92 -0.40
CA ILE A 70 4.98 2.94 -1.39
C ILE A 70 5.89 1.70 -1.41
N PRO A 71 7.22 1.80 -1.62
CA PRO A 71 8.09 0.62 -1.58
C PRO A 71 8.13 -0.06 -0.21
N ILE A 72 8.08 0.70 0.89
CA ILE A 72 8.13 0.17 2.25
C ILE A 72 6.89 -0.69 2.55
N ILE A 73 5.69 -0.15 2.32
CA ILE A 73 4.42 -0.86 2.52
C ILE A 73 4.34 -2.08 1.60
N SER A 74 4.84 -1.96 0.36
CA SER A 74 4.89 -3.09 -0.58
C SER A 74 5.77 -4.23 -0.05
N TRP A 75 6.96 -3.92 0.48
CA TRP A 75 7.85 -4.93 1.06
C TRP A 75 7.24 -5.61 2.28
N ILE A 76 6.63 -4.85 3.19
CA ILE A 76 5.93 -5.41 4.35
C ILE A 76 4.83 -6.37 3.89
N ASN A 77 4.01 -5.96 2.91
CA ASN A 77 2.98 -6.83 2.33
C ASN A 77 3.59 -8.11 1.73
N PHE A 78 4.73 -8.02 1.05
CA PHE A 78 5.36 -9.21 0.46
C PHE A 78 5.82 -10.20 1.54
N ILE A 79 6.35 -9.71 2.66
CA ILE A 79 6.73 -10.55 3.81
C ILE A 79 5.48 -11.22 4.41
N ILE A 80 4.39 -10.47 4.61
CA ILE A 80 3.12 -11.01 5.11
C ILE A 80 2.59 -12.11 4.19
N LEU A 81 2.64 -11.89 2.87
CA LEU A 81 2.20 -12.87 1.89
C LEU A 81 3.05 -14.14 1.90
N GLU A 82 4.36 -14.03 2.13
CA GLU A 82 5.24 -15.19 2.30
C GLU A 82 4.84 -16.04 3.51
N VAL A 83 4.61 -15.41 4.67
CA VAL A 83 4.22 -16.10 5.90
C VAL A 83 2.80 -16.68 5.82
N SER A 84 1.87 -15.99 5.16
CA SER A 84 0.46 -16.43 5.06
C SER A 84 0.29 -17.74 4.29
N LYS A 85 1.19 -18.06 3.35
CA LYS A 85 1.15 -19.34 2.62
C LYS A 85 1.64 -20.50 3.47
N TYR A 86 2.63 -20.29 4.34
CA TYR A 86 3.15 -21.31 5.25
C TYR A 86 2.07 -21.85 6.19
N LYS A 87 1.20 -20.97 6.69
CA LYS A 87 0.12 -21.35 7.61
C LYS A 87 -0.92 -22.28 6.98
N LYS A 88 -1.09 -22.25 5.65
CA LYS A 88 -2.03 -23.10 4.91
C LYS A 88 -1.45 -24.47 4.52
N TRP A 89 -0.16 -24.71 4.75
CA TRP A 89 0.50 -26.01 4.54
C TRP A 89 0.65 -26.83 5.83
N ILE A 90 0.48 -26.20 7.00
CA ILE A 90 0.65 -26.84 8.32
C ILE A 90 -0.72 -27.18 8.96
N ALA A 91 -1.83 -26.71 8.40
CA ALA A 91 -3.19 -27.02 8.81
C ALA A 91 -3.88 -27.91 7.76
#